data_AF-A0A1C7ELW1-F1
#
_entry.id   AF-A0A1C7ELW1-F1
#
_cell.length_a   1.000
_cell.length_b   1.000
_cell.length_c   1.000
_cell.angle_alpha   90.00
_cell.angle_beta   90.00
_cell.angle_gamma   90.00
#
_symmetry.space_group_name_H-M   'P 1'
#
loop_
_entity.id
_entity.type
_entity.pdbx_description
1 polymer ?
#
loop_
_entity_poly.entity_id
_entity_poly.type
_entity_poly.pdbx_seq_one_letter_code
_entity_poly.pdbx_strand_id
1 'polypeptide(L)'
;MLSAIVTSVVFTGGVGNVFAQETSTNANSETEQMQQNKQETKYSKKVMEAVRVALGEDATSTQKDSAINKLRKTQVMDYYLASFGKKLKGNEVRRAVKEVFSVDLNIISEMNYGSKLSVYSDDIMESLRVSLGEAPTSKAKDEQIMSMMKNEVMDRYIKQHDYSLTGVVSRALINGIYGVNLQGISNLEYLQIAIHSKGQWIIKSDKDLFMLKSSLDDVDVSIATTPYFKEVTGSDQIPVALKNQLLDKGFTYIEETNLLYYKDPAGKSVSDQFKGQVTGLLVEAVIAQSQK
;
A
#
# COMPACT_ATOMS: atom_id res chain seq x y z
N MET A 1 24.02 -35.94 -58.14
CA MET A 1 23.33 -35.29 -59.27
C MET A 1 23.46 -33.80 -59.08
N LEU A 2 23.99 -33.11 -60.11
CA LEU A 2 23.88 -31.69 -60.54
C LEU A 2 23.64 -30.58 -59.49
N SER A 3 24.20 -29.37 -59.50
CA SER A 3 25.14 -28.55 -60.31
C SER A 3 25.31 -27.26 -59.46
N ALA A 4 26.49 -26.73 -59.14
CA ALA A 4 27.39 -25.86 -59.92
C ALA A 4 26.82 -24.47 -60.38
N ILE A 5 27.69 -23.44 -60.24
CA ILE A 5 27.77 -22.12 -60.93
C ILE A 5 27.09 -20.94 -60.18
N VAL A 6 27.80 -20.06 -59.44
CA VAL A 6 28.63 -18.87 -59.83
C VAL A 6 27.87 -17.85 -60.69
N THR A 7 27.83 -16.56 -60.31
CA THR A 7 28.21 -15.39 -61.14
C THR A 7 27.98 -14.09 -60.38
N SER A 8 29.03 -13.28 -60.25
CA SER A 8 29.02 -11.89 -59.82
C SER A 8 28.70 -10.97 -60.99
N VAL A 9 27.94 -9.88 -60.79
CA VAL A 9 27.92 -8.72 -61.69
C VAL A 9 27.83 -7.42 -60.89
N VAL A 10 28.75 -6.51 -61.20
CA VAL A 10 28.79 -5.09 -60.80
C VAL A 10 28.32 -4.27 -62.01
N PHE A 11 27.50 -3.24 -61.81
CA PHE A 11 27.27 -2.10 -62.73
C PHE A 11 27.08 -0.83 -61.86
N THR A 12 28.03 0.13 -61.89
CA THR A 12 27.93 1.48 -62.54
C THR A 12 26.63 2.22 -62.25
N GLY A 13 26.57 3.39 -61.62
CA GLY A 13 27.21 4.67 -61.97
C GLY A 13 26.08 5.70 -62.25
N GLY A 14 26.18 6.94 -61.73
CA GLY A 14 25.21 7.99 -62.08
C GLY A 14 25.16 9.16 -61.09
N VAL A 15 25.29 10.37 -61.62
CA VAL A 15 25.60 11.64 -60.95
C VAL A 15 24.38 12.58 -61.01
N GLY A 16 24.16 13.38 -59.96
CA GLY A 16 23.75 14.79 -60.08
C GLY A 16 22.26 15.17 -59.99
N ASN A 17 21.95 16.01 -58.98
CA ASN A 17 21.08 17.21 -58.88
C ASN A 17 19.69 17.21 -59.58
N VAL A 18 18.61 17.84 -59.07
CA VAL A 18 18.43 19.27 -58.76
C VAL A 18 17.13 19.50 -57.94
N PHE A 19 17.05 20.67 -57.26
CA PHE A 19 15.89 21.47 -56.80
C PHE A 19 15.39 21.22 -55.36
N ALA A 20 15.18 22.21 -54.48
CA ALA A 20 15.35 23.67 -54.53
C ALA A 20 15.45 24.22 -53.09
N GLN A 21 16.09 25.38 -52.98
CA GLN A 21 16.19 26.31 -51.84
C GLN A 21 14.80 26.98 -51.66
N GLU A 22 14.28 27.28 -50.46
CA GLU A 22 14.59 28.49 -49.70
C GLU A 22 13.88 28.57 -48.32
N THR A 23 14.59 29.23 -47.39
CA THR A 23 14.14 30.11 -46.30
C THR A 23 13.36 29.56 -45.09
N SER A 24 14.13 29.38 -44.01
CA SER A 24 13.96 30.01 -42.69
C SER A 24 12.63 30.71 -42.36
N THR A 25 11.91 30.14 -41.40
CA THR A 25 11.13 30.88 -40.41
C THR A 25 11.37 30.26 -39.04
N ASN A 26 11.92 31.08 -38.14
CA ASN A 26 11.92 30.86 -36.70
C ASN A 26 10.49 30.51 -36.23
N ALA A 27 10.31 29.33 -35.68
CA ALA A 27 9.12 28.98 -34.92
C ALA A 27 9.51 28.05 -33.77
N ASN A 28 9.57 28.66 -32.58
CA ASN A 28 9.34 28.06 -31.27
C ASN A 28 10.33 27.00 -30.76
N SER A 29 11.52 27.49 -30.39
CA SER A 29 12.39 26.88 -29.36
C SER A 29 11.79 26.91 -27.94
N GLU A 30 10.52 27.27 -27.77
CA GLU A 30 9.82 27.36 -26.48
C GLU A 30 8.98 26.11 -26.17
N THR A 31 8.66 25.28 -27.17
CA THR A 31 7.86 24.06 -26.97
C THR A 31 8.69 22.82 -26.58
N GLU A 32 10.00 22.84 -26.79
CA GLU A 32 10.91 21.73 -26.43
C GLU A 32 11.56 21.91 -25.05
N GLN A 33 11.40 23.07 -24.40
CA GLN A 33 11.88 23.30 -23.03
C GLN A 33 10.81 23.13 -21.93
N MET A 34 9.55 22.83 -22.30
CA MET A 34 8.47 22.50 -21.35
C MET A 34 8.33 20.99 -21.05
N GLN A 35 9.27 20.15 -21.51
CA GLN A 35 9.51 18.83 -20.90
C GLN A 35 10.52 18.97 -19.76
N GLN A 36 10.26 19.90 -18.82
CA GLN A 36 10.90 19.83 -17.52
C GLN A 36 10.43 18.55 -16.83
N ASN A 37 11.35 17.61 -16.63
CA ASN A 37 11.33 16.53 -15.64
C ASN A 37 10.00 16.42 -14.88
N LYS A 38 9.02 15.70 -15.45
CA LYS A 38 7.83 15.33 -14.69
C LYS A 38 8.26 14.28 -13.68
N GLN A 39 8.79 14.74 -12.56
CA GLN A 39 9.15 13.90 -11.44
C GLN A 39 7.86 13.18 -11.03
N GLU A 40 7.79 11.87 -11.30
CA GLU A 40 6.63 11.07 -10.90
C GLU A 40 6.50 11.19 -9.38
N THR A 41 5.44 11.88 -8.94
CA THR A 41 5.16 12.04 -7.52
C THR A 41 4.63 10.74 -6.97
N LYS A 42 5.00 10.42 -5.73
CA LYS A 42 4.57 9.19 -5.05
C LYS A 42 3.05 9.08 -4.91
N TYR A 43 2.36 10.21 -4.87
CA TYR A 43 0.92 10.30 -4.67
C TYR A 43 0.21 10.95 -5.85
N SER A 44 -1.12 10.80 -5.88
CA SER A 44 -1.97 11.42 -6.89
C SER A 44 -1.89 12.96 -6.85
N LYS A 45 -2.20 13.62 -7.97
CA LYS A 45 -2.23 15.08 -8.07
C LYS A 45 -3.06 15.73 -6.95
N LYS A 46 -4.23 15.16 -6.62
CA LYS A 46 -5.13 15.67 -5.57
C LYS A 46 -4.50 15.61 -4.18
N VAL A 47 -3.85 14.49 -3.85
CA VAL A 47 -3.14 14.35 -2.56
C VAL A 47 -1.97 15.34 -2.50
N MET A 48 -1.19 15.45 -3.57
CA MET A 48 -0.06 16.38 -3.63
C MET A 48 -0.52 17.83 -3.44
N GLU A 49 -1.56 18.27 -4.15
CA GLU A 49 -2.15 19.61 -4.01
C GLU A 49 -2.58 19.91 -2.57
N ALA A 50 -3.31 18.99 -1.93
CA ALA A 50 -3.76 19.15 -0.56
C ALA A 50 -2.59 19.26 0.45
N VAL A 51 -1.57 18.42 0.28
CA VAL A 51 -0.40 18.42 1.18
C VAL A 51 0.45 19.67 0.98
N ARG A 52 0.60 20.17 -0.25
CA ARG A 52 1.30 21.44 -0.52
C ARG A 52 0.64 22.60 0.23
N VAL A 53 -0.69 22.72 0.10
CA VAL A 53 -1.46 23.75 0.81
C VAL A 53 -1.31 23.61 2.32
N ALA A 54 -1.37 22.39 2.85
CA ALA A 54 -1.17 22.15 4.28
C ALA A 54 0.24 22.51 4.77
N LEU A 55 1.24 22.50 3.89
CA LEU A 55 2.62 22.93 4.15
C LEU A 55 2.87 24.41 3.84
N GLY A 56 1.82 25.20 3.60
CA GLY A 56 1.90 26.65 3.34
C GLY A 56 2.34 27.02 1.93
N GLU A 57 2.21 26.12 0.96
CA GLU A 57 2.52 26.36 -0.46
C GLU A 57 1.25 26.57 -1.30
N ASP A 58 1.41 27.13 -2.50
CA ASP A 58 0.37 27.06 -3.52
C ASP A 58 0.11 25.60 -3.96
N ALA A 59 -1.14 25.25 -4.24
CA ALA A 59 -1.53 23.89 -4.64
C ALA A 59 -0.75 23.39 -5.88
N THR A 60 -0.36 24.29 -6.77
CA THR A 60 0.37 23.98 -8.00
C THR A 60 1.90 24.03 -7.84
N SER A 61 2.41 24.54 -6.71
CA SER A 61 3.85 24.64 -6.43
C SER A 61 4.48 23.25 -6.27
N THR A 62 5.48 22.94 -7.08
CA THR A 62 6.24 21.67 -6.98
C THR A 62 7.45 21.75 -6.07
N GLN A 63 7.70 22.91 -5.45
CA GLN A 63 8.93 23.18 -4.67
C GLN A 63 9.15 22.20 -3.51
N LYS A 64 8.06 21.76 -2.86
CA LYS A 64 8.11 20.82 -1.74
C LYS A 64 7.87 19.35 -2.14
N ASP A 65 7.71 19.02 -3.42
CA ASP A 65 7.35 17.65 -3.83
C ASP A 65 8.36 16.60 -3.37
N SER A 66 9.67 16.91 -3.44
CA SER A 66 10.71 16.01 -2.94
C SER A 66 10.62 15.79 -1.41
N ALA A 67 10.25 16.82 -0.66
CA ALA A 67 10.04 16.71 0.79
C ALA A 67 8.77 15.91 1.10
N ILE A 68 7.68 16.14 0.37
CA ILE A 68 6.42 15.41 0.50
C ILE A 68 6.62 13.92 0.22
N ASN A 69 7.40 13.56 -0.81
CA ASN A 69 7.70 12.17 -1.14
C ASN A 69 8.49 11.44 -0.04
N LYS A 70 9.19 12.17 0.83
CA LYS A 70 9.93 11.62 1.99
C LYS A 70 9.09 11.54 3.27
N LEU A 71 7.89 12.14 3.29
CA LEU A 71 6.99 12.02 4.43
C LEU A 71 6.49 10.58 4.57
N ARG A 72 6.26 10.17 5.82
CA ARG A 72 5.56 8.92 6.09
C ARG A 72 4.13 9.00 5.58
N LYS A 73 3.60 7.89 5.05
CA LYS A 73 2.20 7.81 4.60
C LYS A 73 1.20 8.29 5.66
N THR A 74 1.45 8.05 6.95
CA THR A 74 0.56 8.57 8.02
C THR A 74 0.56 10.10 8.09
N GLN A 75 1.69 10.77 7.90
CA GLN A 75 1.77 12.23 7.88
C GLN A 75 1.07 12.81 6.65
N VAL A 76 1.26 12.17 5.49
CA VAL A 76 0.58 12.55 4.24
C VAL A 76 -0.94 12.40 4.39
N MET A 77 -1.40 11.30 5.00
CA MET A 77 -2.81 11.12 5.32
C MET A 77 -3.32 12.21 6.28
N ASP A 78 -2.56 12.58 7.30
CA ASP A 78 -2.97 13.62 8.26
C ASP A 78 -3.16 14.98 7.59
N TYR A 79 -2.22 15.38 6.74
CA TYR A 79 -2.37 16.59 5.91
C TYR A 79 -3.54 16.49 4.95
N TYR A 80 -3.74 15.34 4.32
CA TYR A 80 -4.83 15.16 3.36
C TYR A 80 -6.20 15.19 4.05
N LEU A 81 -6.34 14.57 5.22
CA LEU A 81 -7.57 14.63 6.01
C LEU A 81 -7.91 16.06 6.43
N ALA A 82 -6.90 16.84 6.84
CA ALA A 82 -7.11 18.25 7.20
C ALA A 82 -7.66 19.10 6.04
N SER A 83 -7.38 18.70 4.79
CA SER A 83 -7.90 19.40 3.60
C SER A 83 -9.41 19.27 3.41
N PHE A 84 -10.07 18.29 4.05
CA PHE A 84 -11.53 18.14 4.00
C PHE A 84 -12.27 19.07 4.98
N GLY A 85 -11.53 19.83 5.78
CA GLY A 85 -12.07 20.79 6.74
C GLY A 85 -12.24 20.20 8.14
N LYS A 86 -13.02 20.90 8.98
CA LYS A 86 -13.13 20.58 10.42
C LYS A 86 -14.05 19.41 10.74
N LYS A 87 -14.99 19.09 9.85
CA LYS A 87 -15.99 18.03 10.05
C LYS A 87 -15.72 16.89 9.08
N LEU A 88 -14.94 15.92 9.54
CA LEU A 88 -14.49 14.79 8.75
C LEU A 88 -15.56 13.70 8.72
N LYS A 89 -15.97 13.26 7.52
CA LYS A 89 -16.94 12.18 7.32
C LYS A 89 -16.24 10.85 7.04
N GLY A 90 -16.90 9.72 7.33
CA GLY A 90 -16.26 8.41 7.14
C GLY A 90 -15.93 8.09 5.68
N ASN A 91 -16.71 8.57 4.70
CA ASN A 91 -16.36 8.42 3.29
C ASN A 91 -15.05 9.16 2.92
N GLU A 92 -14.76 10.27 3.59
CA GLU A 92 -13.52 11.05 3.39
C GLU A 92 -12.33 10.35 4.04
N VAL A 93 -12.52 9.76 5.22
CA VAL A 93 -11.53 8.88 5.86
C VAL A 93 -11.18 7.71 4.93
N ARG A 94 -12.20 6.98 4.43
CA ARG A 94 -12.01 5.85 3.51
C ARG A 94 -11.31 6.28 2.22
N ARG A 95 -11.66 7.45 1.67
CA ARG A 95 -10.98 8.03 0.50
C ARG A 95 -9.51 8.30 0.78
N ALA A 96 -9.17 8.93 1.91
CA ALA A 96 -7.78 9.24 2.25
C ALA A 96 -6.94 7.95 2.37
N VAL A 97 -7.48 6.90 2.97
CA VAL A 97 -6.81 5.59 3.05
C VAL A 97 -6.58 5.01 1.67
N LYS A 98 -7.58 5.02 0.79
CA LYS A 98 -7.45 4.53 -0.58
C LYS A 98 -6.38 5.31 -1.36
N GLU A 99 -6.36 6.62 -1.27
CA GLU A 99 -5.45 7.45 -2.08
C GLU A 99 -4.01 7.49 -1.55
N VAL A 100 -3.79 7.31 -0.24
CA VAL A 100 -2.46 7.37 0.38
C VAL A 100 -1.84 5.98 0.58
N PHE A 101 -2.67 4.99 0.89
CA PHE A 101 -2.23 3.63 1.20
C PHE A 101 -2.58 2.60 0.13
N SER A 102 -3.38 2.98 -0.89
CA SER A 102 -3.90 2.04 -1.90
C SER A 102 -4.75 0.90 -1.32
N VAL A 103 -5.33 1.11 -0.13
CA VAL A 103 -6.20 0.14 0.54
C VAL A 103 -7.65 0.60 0.42
N ASP A 104 -8.51 -0.23 -0.17
CA ASP A 104 -9.93 0.06 -0.29
C ASP A 104 -10.73 -0.51 0.89
N LEU A 105 -11.04 0.35 1.85
CA LEU A 105 -11.85 0.00 3.02
C LEU A 105 -13.31 -0.34 2.65
N ASN A 106 -13.83 0.16 1.53
CA ASN A 106 -15.20 -0.18 1.12
C ASN A 106 -15.27 -1.65 0.69
N ILE A 107 -14.27 -2.13 -0.07
CA ILE A 107 -14.18 -3.55 -0.46
C ILE A 107 -14.06 -4.43 0.80
N ILE A 108 -13.24 -4.03 1.78
CA ILE A 108 -13.11 -4.77 3.04
C ILE A 108 -14.46 -4.83 3.78
N SER A 109 -15.21 -3.73 3.82
CA SER A 109 -16.54 -3.72 4.43
C SER A 109 -17.54 -4.58 3.66
N GLU A 110 -17.62 -4.44 2.34
CA GLU A 110 -18.59 -5.12 1.47
C GLU A 110 -18.42 -6.64 1.52
N MET A 111 -17.17 -7.09 1.46
CA MET A 111 -16.83 -8.50 1.48
C MET A 111 -16.69 -9.08 2.90
N ASN A 112 -16.90 -8.24 3.92
CA ASN A 112 -16.70 -8.58 5.33
C ASN A 112 -15.31 -9.17 5.64
N TYR A 113 -14.27 -8.65 4.98
CA TYR A 113 -12.88 -9.07 5.19
C TYR A 113 -12.26 -8.48 6.46
N GLY A 114 -11.10 -9.01 6.82
CA GLY A 114 -10.29 -8.59 7.96
C GLY A 114 -10.68 -9.26 9.27
N SER A 115 -10.37 -8.61 10.40
CA SER A 115 -10.52 -9.24 11.71
C SER A 115 -11.96 -9.70 11.96
N LYS A 116 -12.13 -10.99 12.27
CA LYS A 116 -13.39 -11.56 12.77
C LYS A 116 -13.49 -11.32 14.27
N LEU A 117 -14.03 -10.17 14.63
CA LEU A 117 -14.19 -9.77 16.02
C LEU A 117 -15.53 -10.28 16.56
N SER A 118 -15.52 -10.86 17.76
CA SER A 118 -16.74 -11.15 18.49
C SER A 118 -17.39 -9.89 19.05
N VAL A 119 -16.59 -8.86 19.30
CA VAL A 119 -16.98 -7.53 19.78
C VAL A 119 -15.89 -6.52 19.42
N TYR A 120 -16.26 -5.26 19.15
CA TYR A 120 -15.28 -4.18 19.03
C TYR A 120 -14.68 -3.80 20.39
N SER A 121 -13.66 -2.94 20.42
CA SER A 121 -13.13 -2.39 21.67
C SER A 121 -14.19 -1.60 22.44
N ASP A 122 -14.04 -1.52 23.76
CA ASP A 122 -15.01 -0.85 24.63
C ASP A 122 -15.33 0.59 24.17
N ASP A 123 -14.32 1.39 23.82
CA ASP A 123 -14.51 2.76 23.29
C ASP A 123 -15.43 2.83 22.06
N ILE A 124 -15.29 1.86 21.14
CA ILE A 124 -16.10 1.77 19.93
C ILE A 124 -17.51 1.31 20.30
N MET A 125 -17.64 0.29 21.13
CA MET A 125 -18.94 -0.23 21.55
C MET A 125 -19.75 0.80 22.33
N GLU A 126 -19.14 1.50 23.29
CA GLU A 126 -19.77 2.55 24.08
C GLU A 126 -20.30 3.68 23.18
N SER A 127 -19.47 4.16 22.25
CA SER A 127 -19.88 5.19 21.29
C SER A 127 -21.07 4.74 20.44
N LEU A 128 -21.06 3.49 19.96
CA LEU A 128 -22.12 2.97 19.09
C LEU A 128 -23.44 2.74 19.85
N ARG A 129 -23.38 2.28 21.09
CA ARG A 129 -24.57 2.16 21.97
C ARG A 129 -25.24 3.53 22.15
N VAL A 130 -24.46 4.56 22.47
CA VAL A 130 -24.99 5.93 22.58
C VAL A 130 -25.58 6.41 21.26
N SER A 131 -24.94 6.12 20.12
CA SER A 131 -25.46 6.47 18.79
C SER A 131 -26.82 5.81 18.46
N LEU A 132 -27.17 4.74 19.16
CA LEU A 132 -28.43 4.00 19.04
C LEU A 132 -29.45 4.35 20.14
N GLY A 133 -29.17 5.39 20.94
CA GLY A 133 -30.03 5.86 22.02
C GLY A 133 -29.95 5.02 23.30
N GLU A 134 -28.92 4.21 23.46
CA GLU A 134 -28.69 3.39 24.65
C GLU A 134 -27.71 4.04 25.63
N ALA A 135 -27.71 3.58 26.88
CA ALA A 135 -26.63 3.89 27.83
C ALA A 135 -25.30 3.26 27.34
N PRO A 136 -24.13 3.88 27.59
CA PRO A 136 -22.83 3.38 27.10
C PRO A 136 -22.49 1.96 27.59
N THR A 137 -23.00 1.58 28.76
CA THR A 137 -22.80 0.25 29.36
C THR A 137 -23.88 -0.77 28.97
N SER A 138 -24.94 -0.36 28.26
CA SER A 138 -26.05 -1.23 27.86
C SER A 138 -25.63 -2.15 26.72
N LYS A 139 -25.72 -3.47 26.94
CA LYS A 139 -25.44 -4.48 25.89
C LYS A 139 -26.65 -4.85 25.05
N ALA A 140 -27.79 -4.17 25.23
CA ALA A 140 -29.07 -4.55 24.62
C ALA A 140 -29.05 -4.56 23.09
N LYS A 141 -28.17 -3.77 22.46
CA LYS A 141 -28.03 -3.65 21.00
C LYS A 141 -26.68 -4.13 20.47
N ASP A 142 -25.90 -4.85 21.27
CA ASP A 142 -24.56 -5.31 20.85
C ASP A 142 -24.64 -6.23 19.62
N GLU A 143 -25.62 -7.14 19.56
CA GLU A 143 -25.83 -8.00 18.37
C GLU A 143 -26.17 -7.17 17.13
N GLN A 144 -27.02 -6.15 17.28
CA GLN A 144 -27.34 -5.23 16.19
C GLN A 144 -26.08 -4.49 15.71
N ILE A 145 -25.25 -3.98 16.63
CA ILE A 145 -23.98 -3.32 16.31
C ILE A 145 -23.05 -4.26 15.53
N MET A 146 -22.91 -5.50 15.98
CA MET A 146 -22.03 -6.48 15.34
C MET A 146 -22.55 -6.98 13.99
N SER A 147 -23.85 -6.82 13.70
CA SER A 147 -24.45 -7.13 12.40
C SER A 147 -24.32 -6.01 11.36
N MET A 148 -23.91 -4.81 11.76
CA MET A 148 -23.73 -3.68 10.85
C MET A 148 -22.52 -3.87 9.93
N MET A 149 -22.62 -3.30 8.74
CA MET A 149 -21.46 -3.17 7.85
C MET A 149 -20.39 -2.30 8.51
N LYS A 150 -19.11 -2.65 8.34
CA LYS A 150 -17.97 -1.91 8.89
C LYS A 150 -18.00 -0.41 8.55
N ASN A 151 -18.44 -0.06 7.34
CA ASN A 151 -18.65 1.32 6.92
C ASN A 151 -19.72 2.04 7.76
N GLU A 152 -20.84 1.38 8.07
CA GLU A 152 -21.89 1.94 8.91
C GLU A 152 -21.39 2.15 10.35
N VAL A 153 -20.63 1.19 10.89
CA VAL A 153 -19.99 1.29 12.20
C VAL A 153 -19.09 2.53 12.26
N MET A 154 -18.22 2.73 11.28
CA MET A 154 -17.35 3.92 11.20
C MET A 154 -18.16 5.22 11.09
N ASP A 155 -19.17 5.25 10.20
CA ASP A 155 -19.96 6.47 9.96
C ASP A 155 -20.76 6.88 11.21
N ARG A 156 -21.28 5.91 11.97
CA ARG A 156 -21.96 6.14 13.26
C ARG A 156 -21.00 6.62 14.34
N TYR A 157 -19.84 5.96 14.48
CA TYR A 157 -18.82 6.37 15.44
C TYR A 157 -18.38 7.82 15.19
N ILE A 158 -18.03 8.16 13.94
CA ILE A 158 -17.61 9.52 13.58
C ILE A 158 -18.70 10.55 13.89
N LYS A 159 -19.97 10.23 13.61
CA LYS A 159 -21.10 11.11 13.91
C LYS A 159 -21.27 11.32 15.42
N GLN A 160 -21.08 10.27 16.22
CA GLN A 160 -21.17 10.35 17.69
C GLN A 160 -20.07 11.25 18.30
N HIS A 161 -18.94 11.38 17.59
CA HIS A 161 -17.82 12.26 17.96
C HIS A 161 -17.86 13.60 17.21
N ASP A 162 -19.07 14.06 16.83
CA ASP A 162 -19.30 15.34 16.15
C ASP A 162 -18.44 15.59 14.91
N TYR A 163 -18.10 14.53 14.18
CA TYR A 163 -17.24 14.57 13.00
C TYR A 163 -15.82 15.14 13.27
N SER A 164 -15.38 15.13 14.52
CA SER A 164 -14.16 15.82 14.98
C SER A 164 -13.04 14.84 15.30
N LEU A 165 -12.74 13.92 14.37
CA LEU A 165 -11.64 12.97 14.55
C LEU A 165 -10.30 13.56 14.09
N THR A 166 -9.26 13.34 14.89
CA THR A 166 -7.87 13.54 14.45
C THR A 166 -7.42 12.40 13.55
N GLY A 167 -6.31 12.58 12.83
CA GLY A 167 -5.76 11.51 12.00
C GLY A 167 -5.27 10.30 12.81
N VAL A 168 -4.75 10.51 14.02
CA VAL A 168 -4.37 9.43 14.96
C VAL A 168 -5.59 8.62 15.37
N VAL A 169 -6.67 9.27 15.81
CA VAL A 169 -7.91 8.60 16.20
C VAL A 169 -8.53 7.89 15.00
N SER A 170 -8.52 8.52 13.81
CA SER A 170 -8.99 7.90 12.57
C SER A 170 -8.24 6.60 12.26
N ARG A 171 -6.91 6.56 12.39
CA ARG A 171 -6.11 5.34 12.21
C ARG A 171 -6.44 4.26 13.23
N ALA A 172 -6.62 4.63 14.50
CA ALA A 172 -6.99 3.69 15.54
C ALA A 172 -8.37 3.06 15.26
N LEU A 173 -9.35 3.88 14.88
CA LEU A 173 -10.68 3.45 14.48
C LEU A 173 -10.64 2.49 13.27
N ILE A 174 -9.83 2.82 12.25
CA ILE A 174 -9.64 1.96 11.08
C ILE A 174 -9.08 0.60 11.51
N ASN A 175 -8.08 0.55 12.38
CA ASN A 175 -7.54 -0.72 12.87
C ASN A 175 -8.60 -1.50 13.66
N GLY A 176 -9.34 -0.83 14.56
CA GLY A 176 -10.35 -1.45 15.40
C GLY A 176 -11.55 -2.03 14.64
N ILE A 177 -11.94 -1.42 13.52
CA ILE A 177 -13.09 -1.89 12.72
C ILE A 177 -12.64 -2.82 11.59
N TYR A 178 -11.61 -2.44 10.84
CA TYR A 178 -11.22 -3.12 9.60
C TYR A 178 -10.04 -4.09 9.77
N GLY A 179 -9.33 -4.04 10.90
CA GLY A 179 -8.09 -4.80 11.10
C GLY A 179 -6.97 -4.33 10.16
N VAL A 180 -6.94 -3.05 9.82
CA VAL A 180 -5.93 -2.45 8.94
C VAL A 180 -5.02 -1.53 9.74
N ASN A 181 -3.80 -2.00 10.02
CA ASN A 181 -2.80 -1.26 10.78
C ASN A 181 -2.03 -0.27 9.87
N LEU A 182 -2.61 0.90 9.62
CA LEU A 182 -1.99 1.94 8.78
C LEU A 182 -0.66 2.47 9.32
N GLN A 183 -0.49 2.49 10.65
CA GLN A 183 0.77 2.90 11.26
C GLN A 183 1.88 1.87 10.98
N GLY A 184 1.56 0.59 11.13
CA GLY A 184 2.45 -0.51 10.75
C GLY A 184 2.82 -0.45 9.28
N ILE A 185 1.82 -0.35 8.39
CA ILE A 185 2.05 -0.25 6.94
C ILE A 185 2.96 0.93 6.60
N SER A 186 2.76 2.09 7.21
CA SER A 186 3.61 3.25 6.96
C SER A 186 5.05 3.09 7.47
N ASN A 187 5.29 2.24 8.47
CA ASN A 187 6.63 1.97 8.99
C ASN A 187 7.39 0.93 8.15
N LEU A 188 6.67 0.11 7.39
CA LEU A 188 7.24 -0.92 6.52
C LEU A 188 7.59 -0.39 5.13
N GLU A 189 7.22 0.84 4.84
CA GLU A 189 7.58 1.49 3.60
C GLU A 189 9.11 1.55 3.44
N TYR A 190 9.60 1.17 2.25
CA TYR A 190 11.03 1.08 1.91
C TYR A 190 11.82 -0.03 2.61
N LEU A 191 11.19 -0.91 3.39
CA LEU A 191 11.87 -2.05 4.03
C LEU A 191 12.01 -3.28 3.12
N GLN A 192 11.77 -3.13 1.81
CA GLN A 192 11.88 -4.22 0.82
C GLN A 192 11.01 -5.46 1.19
N ILE A 193 9.82 -5.22 1.72
CA ILE A 193 8.85 -6.26 2.07
C ILE A 193 7.53 -5.94 1.35
N ALA A 194 7.15 -6.81 0.41
CA ALA A 194 5.85 -6.76 -0.23
C ALA A 194 4.79 -7.34 0.73
N ILE A 195 3.63 -6.71 0.79
CA ILE A 195 2.51 -7.13 1.65
C ILE A 195 1.24 -7.22 0.82
N HIS A 196 0.67 -8.42 0.77
CA HIS A 196 -0.63 -8.68 0.19
C HIS A 196 -1.60 -9.17 1.27
N SER A 197 -2.64 -8.40 1.57
CA SER A 197 -3.58 -8.71 2.66
C SER A 197 -5.00 -8.45 2.19
N LYS A 198 -5.95 -9.29 2.61
CA LYS A 198 -7.40 -9.09 2.33
C LYS A 198 -7.71 -8.91 0.83
N GLY A 199 -6.99 -9.66 -0.02
CA GLY A 199 -7.17 -9.63 -1.47
C GLY A 199 -6.57 -8.40 -2.16
N GLN A 200 -5.78 -7.59 -1.46
CA GLN A 200 -5.25 -6.32 -1.96
C GLN A 200 -3.75 -6.22 -1.72
N TRP A 201 -3.06 -5.56 -2.65
CA TRP A 201 -1.68 -5.12 -2.43
C TRP A 201 -1.67 -3.91 -1.49
N ILE A 202 -1.00 -4.07 -0.36
CA ILE A 202 -0.87 -3.03 0.67
C ILE A 202 0.45 -2.27 0.49
N ILE A 203 1.52 -3.02 0.26
CA ILE A 203 2.85 -2.52 -0.09
C ILE A 203 3.38 -3.43 -1.19
N LYS A 204 3.93 -2.85 -2.25
CA LYS A 204 4.61 -3.59 -3.30
C LYS A 204 5.62 -2.68 -4.00
N SER A 205 6.82 -3.19 -4.20
CA SER A 205 7.87 -2.66 -5.04
C SER A 205 8.52 -3.80 -5.80
N ASP A 206 9.01 -3.52 -6.99
CA ASP A 206 9.78 -4.49 -7.77
C ASP A 206 11.14 -4.81 -7.12
N LYS A 207 11.53 -4.06 -6.08
CA LYS A 207 12.76 -4.26 -5.28
C LYS A 207 12.52 -4.87 -3.90
N ASP A 208 11.30 -5.35 -3.63
CA ASP A 208 11.03 -6.08 -2.40
C ASP A 208 11.76 -7.42 -2.41
N LEU A 209 12.35 -7.83 -1.28
CA LEU A 209 13.08 -9.09 -1.11
C LEU A 209 12.16 -10.22 -0.64
N PHE A 210 11.21 -9.90 0.22
CA PHE A 210 10.26 -10.87 0.76
C PHE A 210 8.83 -10.45 0.46
N MET A 211 7.96 -11.44 0.32
CA MET A 211 6.52 -11.24 0.21
C MET A 211 5.83 -11.89 1.40
N LEU A 212 5.07 -11.08 2.14
CA LEU A 212 4.14 -11.54 3.17
C LEU A 212 2.73 -11.48 2.61
N LYS A 213 2.01 -12.61 2.66
CA LYS A 213 0.62 -12.71 2.24
C LYS A 213 -0.23 -13.16 3.41
N SER A 214 -1.35 -12.49 3.67
CA SER A 214 -2.38 -12.98 4.60
C SER A 214 -3.65 -13.38 3.87
N SER A 215 -4.42 -14.30 4.46
CA SER A 215 -5.76 -14.62 3.97
C SER A 215 -6.76 -13.47 4.19
N LEU A 216 -7.95 -13.64 3.64
CA LEU A 216 -9.02 -12.65 3.67
C LEU A 216 -9.49 -12.32 5.10
N ASP A 217 -9.42 -13.31 5.98
CA ASP A 217 -9.89 -13.24 7.38
C ASP A 217 -8.73 -13.09 8.38
N ASP A 218 -7.51 -12.86 7.88
CA ASP A 218 -6.27 -12.82 8.67
C ASP A 218 -6.03 -14.08 9.52
N VAL A 219 -6.53 -15.26 9.12
CA VAL A 219 -6.36 -16.52 9.87
C VAL A 219 -5.03 -17.20 9.57
N ASP A 220 -4.48 -16.94 8.38
CA ASP A 220 -3.22 -17.52 7.93
C ASP A 220 -2.33 -16.48 7.25
N VAL A 221 -1.03 -16.78 7.27
CA VAL A 221 0.05 -15.95 6.75
C VAL A 221 1.03 -16.86 6.00
N SER A 222 1.46 -16.44 4.82
CA SER A 222 2.59 -17.03 4.11
C SER A 222 3.70 -16.03 3.85
N ILE A 223 4.93 -16.54 3.81
CA ILE A 223 6.15 -15.80 3.52
C ILE A 223 6.91 -16.54 2.43
N ALA A 224 7.33 -15.79 1.41
CA ALA A 224 8.18 -16.28 0.34
C ALA A 224 9.23 -15.23 -0.05
N THR A 225 10.28 -15.66 -0.73
CA THR A 225 11.20 -14.76 -1.45
C THR A 225 10.54 -14.23 -2.72
N THR A 226 11.03 -13.10 -3.22
CA THR A 226 10.57 -12.49 -4.48
C THR A 226 11.53 -12.80 -5.63
N PRO A 227 11.16 -12.49 -6.89
CA PRO A 227 12.10 -12.52 -8.01
C PRO A 227 13.35 -11.65 -7.78
N TYR A 228 13.19 -10.48 -7.17
CA TYR A 228 14.30 -9.57 -6.89
C TYR A 228 15.27 -10.13 -5.86
N PHE A 229 14.79 -10.89 -4.87
CA PHE A 229 15.67 -11.62 -3.96
C PHE A 229 16.61 -12.58 -4.72
N LYS A 230 16.08 -13.32 -5.70
CA LYS A 230 16.89 -14.21 -6.55
C LYS A 230 17.88 -13.44 -7.41
N GLU A 231 17.47 -12.29 -7.96
CA GLU A 231 18.35 -11.41 -8.72
C GLU A 231 19.57 -10.97 -7.91
N VAL A 232 19.36 -10.55 -6.65
CA VAL A 232 20.45 -9.99 -5.83
C VAL A 232 21.26 -11.05 -5.07
N THR A 233 20.67 -12.19 -4.72
CA THR A 233 21.36 -13.24 -3.94
C THR A 233 21.82 -14.45 -4.78
N GLY A 234 21.32 -14.59 -6.00
CA GLY A 234 21.52 -15.78 -6.83
C GLY A 234 20.72 -17.02 -6.38
N SER A 235 19.92 -16.92 -5.32
CA SER A 235 19.11 -18.02 -4.77
C SER A 235 17.66 -17.60 -4.61
N ASP A 236 16.71 -18.51 -4.84
CA ASP A 236 15.32 -18.31 -4.45
C ASP A 236 15.03 -18.84 -3.03
N GLN A 237 15.97 -19.50 -2.38
CA GLN A 237 15.72 -20.16 -1.09
C GLN A 237 15.55 -19.14 0.04
N ILE A 238 14.57 -19.40 0.91
CA ILE A 238 14.42 -18.61 2.15
C ILE A 238 15.70 -18.78 3.00
N PRO A 239 16.32 -17.68 3.48
CA PRO A 239 17.51 -17.77 4.32
C PRO A 239 17.33 -18.71 5.50
N VAL A 240 18.27 -19.62 5.72
CA VAL A 240 18.18 -20.68 6.75
C VAL A 240 17.91 -20.10 8.15
N ALA A 241 18.55 -18.98 8.49
CA ALA A 241 18.34 -18.30 9.78
C ALA A 241 16.87 -17.84 9.94
N LEU A 242 16.32 -17.14 8.93
CA LEU A 242 14.93 -16.70 8.92
C LEU A 242 13.97 -17.89 8.95
N LYS A 243 14.26 -18.94 8.18
CA LYS A 243 13.49 -20.18 8.16
C LYS A 243 13.38 -20.78 9.56
N ASN A 244 14.51 -20.98 10.25
CA ASN A 244 14.53 -21.57 11.58
C ASN A 244 13.78 -20.70 12.60
N GLN A 245 14.00 -19.39 12.61
CA GLN A 245 13.31 -18.47 13.51
C GLN A 245 11.77 -18.50 13.32
N LEU A 246 11.30 -18.67 12.08
CA LEU A 246 9.87 -18.76 11.78
C LEU A 246 9.31 -20.16 12.11
N LEU A 247 10.08 -21.24 11.90
CA LEU A 247 9.68 -22.57 12.34
C LEU A 247 9.49 -22.61 13.88
N ASP A 248 10.38 -21.97 14.64
CA ASP A 248 10.26 -21.83 16.10
C ASP A 248 9.01 -21.04 16.54
N LYS A 249 8.44 -20.23 15.64
CA LYS A 249 7.17 -19.49 15.83
C LYS A 249 5.94 -20.32 15.43
N GLY A 250 6.12 -21.56 14.97
CA GLY A 250 5.04 -22.44 14.54
C GLY A 250 4.69 -22.34 13.06
N PHE A 251 5.54 -21.74 12.22
CA PHE A 251 5.40 -21.87 10.77
C PHE A 251 5.78 -23.28 10.32
N THR A 252 5.21 -23.70 9.20
CA THR A 252 5.60 -24.90 8.46
C THR A 252 6.21 -24.50 7.14
N TYR A 253 7.29 -25.17 6.74
CA TYR A 253 7.89 -24.97 5.43
C TYR A 253 7.26 -25.93 4.41
N ILE A 254 6.86 -25.40 3.25
CA ILE A 254 6.28 -26.15 2.13
C ILE A 254 7.32 -26.17 1.02
N GLU A 255 7.97 -27.31 0.81
CA GLU A 255 9.13 -27.42 -0.08
C GLU A 255 8.77 -27.18 -1.54
N GLU A 256 7.60 -27.66 -1.97
CA GLU A 256 7.12 -27.60 -3.36
C GLU A 256 6.96 -26.18 -3.88
N THR A 257 6.68 -25.25 -2.96
CA THR A 257 6.42 -23.83 -3.27
C THR A 257 7.42 -22.89 -2.61
N ASN A 258 8.41 -23.43 -1.89
CA ASN A 258 9.44 -22.68 -1.17
C ASN A 258 8.83 -21.52 -0.36
N LEU A 259 7.82 -21.84 0.45
CA LEU A 259 7.12 -20.87 1.28
C LEU A 259 7.04 -21.35 2.74
N LEU A 260 7.04 -20.38 3.65
CA LEU A 260 6.69 -20.60 5.05
C LEU A 260 5.23 -20.25 5.24
N TYR A 261 4.47 -21.14 5.86
CA TYR A 261 3.04 -20.99 6.11
C TYR A 261 2.72 -21.11 7.59
N TYR A 262 1.90 -20.20 8.09
CA TYR A 262 1.33 -20.26 9.42
C TYR A 262 -0.18 -20.14 9.33
N LYS A 263 -0.88 -20.94 10.12
CA LYS A 263 -2.33 -20.84 10.32
C LYS A 263 -2.61 -20.90 11.81
N ASP A 264 -3.43 -19.98 12.30
CA ASP A 264 -3.84 -20.00 13.70
C ASP A 264 -4.55 -21.33 14.04
N PRO A 265 -4.07 -22.10 15.03
CA PRO A 265 -4.66 -23.41 15.36
C PRO A 265 -6.12 -23.34 15.82
N ALA A 266 -6.54 -22.21 16.40
CA ALA A 266 -7.92 -21.99 16.83
C ALA A 266 -8.81 -21.43 15.70
N GLY A 267 -8.27 -21.23 14.51
CA GLY A 267 -8.97 -20.63 13.38
C GLY A 267 -9.32 -19.16 13.58
N LYS A 268 -8.65 -18.48 14.52
CA LYS A 268 -8.87 -17.07 14.83
C LYS A 268 -7.97 -16.19 13.98
N SER A 269 -8.33 -14.91 13.84
CA SER A 269 -7.44 -13.95 13.21
C SER A 269 -6.13 -13.85 14.01
N VAL A 270 -4.99 -13.87 13.32
CA VAL A 270 -3.66 -13.74 13.88
C VAL A 270 -3.55 -12.41 14.63
N SER A 271 -3.03 -12.44 15.85
CA SER A 271 -2.92 -11.25 16.70
C SER A 271 -1.91 -10.24 16.14
N ASP A 272 -2.14 -8.94 16.40
CA ASP A 272 -1.23 -7.87 15.99
C ASP A 272 0.17 -8.03 16.62
N GLN A 273 0.25 -8.56 17.85
CA GLN A 273 1.52 -8.87 18.50
C GLN A 273 2.32 -9.91 17.71
N PHE A 274 1.67 -10.99 17.28
CA PHE A 274 2.33 -12.03 16.48
C PHE A 274 2.74 -11.49 15.09
N LYS A 275 1.85 -10.74 14.43
CA LYS A 275 2.17 -10.04 13.16
C LYS A 275 3.40 -9.13 13.31
N GLY A 276 3.49 -8.41 14.42
CA GLY A 276 4.63 -7.56 14.76
C GLY A 276 5.94 -8.34 14.89
N GLN A 277 5.92 -9.49 15.58
CA GLN A 277 7.10 -10.36 15.71
C GLN A 277 7.56 -10.91 14.36
N VAL A 278 6.64 -11.43 13.54
CA VAL A 278 6.95 -11.96 12.20
C VAL A 278 7.55 -10.88 11.32
N THR A 279 6.97 -9.69 11.35
CA THR A 279 7.46 -8.54 10.59
C THR A 279 8.85 -8.12 11.04
N GLY A 280 9.12 -8.14 12.35
CA GLY A 280 10.46 -7.85 12.90
C GLY A 280 11.53 -8.81 12.35
N LEU A 281 11.24 -10.11 12.33
CA LEU A 281 12.15 -11.12 11.75
C LEU A 281 12.43 -10.89 10.26
N LEU A 282 11.41 -10.49 9.49
CA LEU A 282 11.60 -10.14 8.08
C LEU A 282 12.51 -8.92 7.91
N VAL A 283 12.35 -7.89 8.74
CA VAL A 283 13.20 -6.69 8.69
C VAL A 283 14.65 -7.04 9.02
N GLU A 284 14.89 -7.86 10.04
CA GLU A 284 16.23 -8.37 10.36
C GLU A 284 16.85 -9.14 9.17
N ALA A 285 16.06 -9.99 8.52
CA ALA A 285 16.51 -10.75 7.36
C ALA A 285 16.84 -9.87 6.15
N VAL A 286 16.08 -8.80 5.92
CA VAL A 286 16.37 -7.80 4.88
C VAL A 286 17.71 -7.13 5.16
N ILE A 287 17.90 -6.60 6.39
CA ILE A 287 19.15 -5.94 6.78
C ILE A 287 20.35 -6.88 6.57
N ALA A 288 20.21 -8.16 6.93
CA ALA A 288 21.25 -9.16 6.74
C ALA A 288 21.56 -9.47 5.26
N GLN A 289 20.62 -9.27 4.33
CA GLN A 289 20.90 -9.41 2.90
C GLN A 289 21.46 -8.13 2.28
N SER A 290 21.08 -6.95 2.75
CA SER A 290 21.60 -5.67 2.24
C SER A 290 23.06 -5.40 2.62
N GLN A 291 23.62 -6.15 3.56
CA GLN A 291 25.01 -6.03 4.04
C GLN A 291 26.00 -6.99 3.34
N LYS A 292 25.53 -7.84 2.43
CA LYS A 292 26.37 -8.75 1.65
C LYS A 292 26.72 -8.16 0.29
#